data_AF-A0A6M4ME96-F1
#
_entry.id   AF-A0A6M4ME96-F1
#
_cell.length_a   1.000
_cell.length_b   1.000
_cell.length_c   1.000
_cell.angle_alpha   90.00
_cell.angle_beta   90.00
_cell.angle_gamma   90.00
#
_symmetry.space_group_name_H-M   'P 1'
#
loop_
_entity.id
_entity.type
_entity.pdbx_description
1 polymer ?
#
loop_
_entity_poly.entity_id
_entity_poly.type
_entity_poly.pdbx_seq_one_letter_code
_entity_poly.pdbx_strand_id
1 'polypeptide(L)' 'MSSTEYRRVVITGAGVVSWLGDDWAQVKANLSKESAVRFMQDWQKYEGPGTYFASPSIILNCQSITRKRKNAAWAE' A
#
# COMPACT_ATOMS: atom_id res chain seq x y z
N MET A 1 -12.42 -39.28 12.00
CA MET A 1 -12.78 -37.86 12.22
C MET A 1 -11.49 -37.06 12.16
N SER A 2 -11.25 -36.35 11.06
CA SER A 2 -10.05 -35.51 10.88
C SER A 2 -10.26 -34.22 11.65
N SER A 3 -9.48 -34.02 12.71
CA SER A 3 -9.35 -32.72 13.37
C SER A 3 -8.62 -31.78 12.42
N THR A 4 -9.34 -30.87 11.78
CA THR A 4 -8.72 -29.78 11.03
C THR A 4 -8.06 -28.84 12.04
N GLU A 5 -6.83 -29.16 12.46
CA GLU A 5 -6.05 -28.26 13.31
C GLU A 5 -5.62 -27.04 12.49
N TYR A 6 -6.13 -25.87 12.88
CA TYR A 6 -5.78 -24.61 12.25
C TYR A 6 -4.29 -24.29 12.49
N ARG A 7 -3.52 -24.19 11.40
CA ARG A 7 -2.10 -23.78 11.49
C ARG A 7 -2.00 -22.27 11.76
N ARG A 8 -1.13 -21.89 12.70
CA ARG A 8 -0.83 -20.47 12.98
C ARG A 8 -0.02 -19.88 11.82
N VAL A 9 -0.53 -18.79 11.24
CA VAL A 9 0.14 -18.05 10.16
C VAL A 9 0.57 -16.69 10.71
N VAL A 10 1.82 -16.31 10.45
CA VAL A 10 2.39 -15.02 10.86
C VAL A 10 2.86 -14.21 9.65
N ILE A 11 2.80 -12.89 9.77
CA ILE A 11 3.31 -11.96 8.76
C ILE A 11 4.79 -11.73 9.04
N THR A 12 5.65 -12.21 8.14
CA THR A 12 7.12 -12.10 8.27
C THR A 12 7.72 -10.91 7.52
N GLY A 13 6.92 -10.19 6.73
CA GLY A 13 7.40 -9.02 6.01
C GLY A 13 6.27 -8.29 5.30
N ALA A 14 6.28 -6.97 5.42
CA ALA A 14 5.38 -6.03 4.80
C ALA A 14 6.19 -4.87 4.21
N GLY A 15 5.75 -4.36 3.07
CA GLY A 15 6.26 -3.13 2.46
C GLY A 15 5.10 -2.18 2.23
N VAL A 16 5.37 -0.88 2.25
CA VAL A 16 4.37 0.16 2.08
C VAL A 16 4.83 1.13 1.01
N VAL A 17 3.92 1.52 0.14
CA VAL A 17 4.10 2.62 -0.80
C VAL A 17 2.84 3.44 -0.70
N SER A 18 2.96 4.64 -0.15
CA SER A 18 1.82 5.47 0.20
C SER A 18 2.22 6.94 0.29
N TRP A 19 1.24 7.84 0.27
CA TRP A 19 1.50 9.25 0.53
C TRP A 19 2.14 9.49 1.91
N LEU A 20 1.85 8.62 2.88
CA LEU A 20 2.41 8.69 4.22
C LEU A 20 3.91 8.33 4.25
N GLY A 21 4.45 7.78 3.17
CA GLY A 21 5.85 7.41 3.02
C GLY A 21 6.03 6.02 2.42
N ASP A 22 7.28 5.73 2.08
CA ASP A 22 7.72 4.49 1.43
C ASP A 22 8.44 3.52 2.40
N ASP A 23 8.55 3.91 3.68
CA ASP A 23 9.07 3.07 4.75
C ASP A 23 8.21 3.19 6.02
N TRP A 24 8.36 2.22 6.92
CA TRP A 24 7.53 2.17 8.12
C TRP A 24 7.82 3.29 9.13
N ALA A 25 9.02 3.85 9.13
CA ALA A 25 9.35 4.96 10.02
C ALA A 25 8.62 6.23 9.59
N GLN A 26 8.61 6.52 8.28
CA GLN A 26 7.89 7.64 7.67
C GLN A 26 6.38 7.50 7.87
N VAL A 27 5.81 6.33 7.56
CA VAL A 27 4.37 6.13 7.72
C VAL A 27 3.97 6.28 9.17
N LYS A 28 4.72 5.73 10.13
CA LYS A 28 4.44 5.93 11.56
C LYS A 28 4.50 7.40 11.96
N ALA A 29 5.49 8.14 11.47
CA ALA A 29 5.64 9.57 11.75
C ALA A 29 4.51 10.41 11.15
N ASN A 30 3.94 9.98 10.03
CA ASN A 30 2.91 10.72 9.30
C ASN A 30 1.47 10.26 9.63
N LEU A 31 1.30 9.10 10.24
CA LEU A 31 -0.02 8.54 10.58
C LEU A 31 -0.76 9.40 11.61
N SER A 32 -0.04 10.07 12.52
CA SER A 32 -0.63 10.97 13.52
C SER A 32 -0.77 12.41 13.02
N LYS A 33 -0.47 12.69 11.75
CA LYS A 33 -0.51 14.04 11.15
C LYS A 33 -1.78 14.22 10.32
N GLU A 34 -1.78 15.24 9.46
CA GLU A 34 -2.90 15.60 8.62
C GLU A 34 -3.16 14.62 7.47
N SER A 35 -4.39 14.67 6.98
CA SER A 35 -4.84 13.87 5.84
C SER A 35 -4.08 14.24 4.56
N ALA A 36 -3.77 13.21 3.78
CA ALA A 36 -3.14 13.25 2.48
C ALA A 36 -4.06 13.75 1.34
N VAL A 37 -5.34 14.00 1.63
CA VAL A 37 -6.34 14.33 0.60
C VAL A 37 -6.04 15.71 -0.01
N ARG A 38 -5.99 15.77 -1.34
CA ARG A 38 -5.74 16.96 -2.14
C ARG A 38 -6.75 17.06 -3.28
N PHE A 39 -7.01 18.28 -3.73
CA PHE A 39 -7.81 18.54 -4.94
C PHE A 39 -6.96 18.27 -6.18
N MET A 40 -7.50 17.50 -7.12
CA MET A 40 -6.84 17.08 -8.35
C MET A 40 -7.27 17.99 -9.50
N GLN A 41 -6.53 19.09 -9.69
CA GLN A 41 -6.85 20.07 -10.74
C GLN A 41 -6.86 19.44 -12.15
N ASP A 42 -5.96 18.50 -12.40
CA ASP A 42 -5.89 17.76 -13.68
C ASP A 42 -7.15 16.98 -14.03
N TRP A 43 -8.02 16.70 -13.05
CA TRP A 43 -9.24 15.94 -13.27
C TRP A 43 -10.39 16.81 -13.79
N GLN A 44 -10.27 18.14 -13.73
CA GLN A 44 -11.27 19.07 -14.26
C GLN A 44 -11.50 18.93 -15.77
N LYS A 45 -10.58 18.28 -16.49
CA LYS A 45 -10.72 18.00 -17.93
C LYS A 45 -11.69 16.86 -18.25
N TYR A 46 -12.10 16.08 -17.25
CA TYR A 46 -13.02 14.96 -17.44
C TYR A 46 -14.43 15.37 -17.05
N GLU A 47 -15.40 15.15 -17.92
CA GLU A 47 -16.82 15.30 -17.58
C GLU A 47 -17.32 14.07 -16.81
N GLY A 48 -18.13 14.30 -15.77
CA GLY A 48 -18.80 13.23 -15.00
C GLY A 48 -18.17 12.71 -13.69
N PRO A 49 -16.99 13.14 -13.20
CA PRO A 49 -16.59 12.76 -11.85
C PRO A 49 -17.40 13.53 -10.80
N GLY A 50 -18.02 12.79 -9.87
CA GLY A 50 -18.75 13.38 -8.74
C GLY A 50 -17.84 14.05 -7.69
N THR A 51 -16.53 13.78 -7.74
CA THR A 51 -15.53 14.37 -6.84
C THR A 51 -14.18 14.52 -7.54
N TYR A 52 -13.43 15.56 -7.16
CA TYR A 52 -12.10 15.87 -7.67
C TYR A 52 -11.02 15.75 -6.58
N PHE A 53 -11.25 14.90 -5.57
CA PHE A 53 -10.34 14.74 -4.44
C PHE A 53 -9.67 13.38 -4.47
N ALA A 54 -8.36 13.34 -4.20
CA ALA A 54 -7.58 12.11 -4.12
C ALA A 54 -6.49 12.22 -3.06
N SER A 55 -5.85 11.10 -2.72
CA SER A 55 -4.61 11.05 -1.95
C SER A 55 -3.47 10.65 -2.90
N PRO A 56 -2.87 11.61 -3.62
CA PRO A 56 -1.89 11.29 -4.66
C PRO A 56 -0.56 10.90 -4.01
N SER A 57 -0.07 9.68 -4.24
CA SER A 57 1.27 9.28 -3.82
C SER A 57 2.26 9.57 -4.96
N ILE A 58 3.33 10.33 -4.71
CA ILE A 58 4.38 10.57 -5.73
C ILE A 58 5.32 9.37 -5.70
N ILE A 59 5.09 8.42 -6.59
CA ILE A 59 6.07 7.38 -6.91
C ILE A 59 6.78 7.83 -8.18
N LEU A 60 7.98 8.40 -8.04
CA LEU A 60 8.80 8.79 -9.20
C LEU A 60 9.44 7.56 -9.89
N ASN A 61 9.48 6.39 -9.22
CA ASN A 61 10.09 5.20 -9.79
C ASN A 61 9.42 3.89 -9.31
N CYS A 62 8.61 3.27 -10.16
CA CYS A 62 7.97 1.97 -9.90
C CYS A 62 8.97 0.79 -10.01
N GLN A 63 10.17 1.01 -10.60
CA GLN A 63 11.13 -0.06 -10.90
C GLN A 63 11.86 -0.61 -9.68
N SER A 64 11.82 0.08 -8.53
CA SER A 64 12.46 -0.36 -7.28
C SER A 64 11.59 -1.33 -6.46
N ILE A 65 10.29 -1.46 -6.78
CA ILE A 65 9.38 -2.35 -6.05
C ILE A 65 9.66 -3.79 -6.47
N THR A 66 10.42 -4.51 -5.65
CA THR A 66 10.80 -5.90 -5.94
C THR A 66 9.62 -6.83 -5.64
N ARG A 67 9.21 -7.66 -6.62
CA ARG A 67 8.17 -8.67 -6.41
C ARG A 67 8.61 -9.67 -5.35
N LYS A 68 7.79 -9.88 -4.31
CA LYS A 68 8.02 -10.95 -3.33
C LYS A 68 8.06 -12.30 -4.06
N ARG A 69 9.21 -12.98 -4.04
CA ARG A 69 9.32 -14.35 -4.57
C ARG A 69 8.60 -15.29 -3.61
N LYS A 70 7.85 -16.26 -4.14
CA LYS A 70 7.36 -17.37 -3.31
C LYS A 70 8.57 -18.09 -2.77
N ASN A 71 8.61 -18.33 -1.47
CA ASN A 71 9.63 -19.19 -0.88
C ASN A 71 9.39 -20.61 -1.43
N ALA A 72 10.34 -21.15 -2.19
CA ALA A 72 10.23 -22.49 -2.79
C ALA A 72 10.11 -23.61 -1.75
N ALA A 73 10.52 -23.35 -0.49
CA ALA A 73 10.47 -24.27 0.64
C ALA A 73 9.05 -24.61 1.17
N TRP A 74 7.98 -24.08 0.57
CA TRP A 74 6.60 -24.27 1.03
C TRP A 74 5.71 -24.98 -0.01
N ALA A 75 6.32 -25.61 -1.02
CA ALA A 75 5.63 -26.27 -2.12
C ALA A 75 5.54 -27.82 -1.95
N GLU A 76 5.83 -28.33 -0.75
CA GLU A 76 5.67 -29.74 -0.37
C GLU A 76 4.40 -29.97 0.46
#